data_AF-A0A968APU5-F1
#
_entry.id   AF-A0A968APU5-F1
#
_cell.length_a   1.000
_cell.length_b   1.000
_cell.length_c   1.000
_cell.angle_alpha   90.00
_cell.angle_beta   90.00
_cell.angle_gamma   90.00
#
_symmetry.space_group_name_H-M   'P 1'
#
loop_
_entity.id
_entity.type
_entity.pdbx_description
1 polymer ?
#
loop_
_entity_poly.entity_id
_entity_poly.type
_entity_poly.pdbx_seq_one_letter_code
_entity_poly.pdbx_strand_id
1 'polypeptide(L)'
;DGERFAAIVASASSRVKDWPVERFAELATALERDFDFRVLLLGGPGEREGQRAREVVERSEARAVWAQGPELRRLVYLLDGCELLIAPDTGPLH
;
A
#
# COMPACT_ATOMS: atom_id res chain seq x y z
N ASP A 1 9.23 -10.90 16.63
CA ASP A 1 8.94 -9.52 17.08
C ASP A 1 7.60 -9.11 16.52
N GLY A 2 6.59 -8.93 17.39
CA GLY A 2 5.17 -8.88 17.02
C GLY A 2 4.69 -7.63 16.28
N GLU A 3 5.47 -7.12 15.32
CA GLU A 3 5.02 -6.03 14.45
C GLU A 3 3.96 -6.54 13.46
N ARG A 4 2.84 -5.81 13.40
CA ARG A 4 1.71 -6.12 12.52
C ARG A 4 1.85 -5.29 11.26
N PHE A 5 1.75 -5.92 10.09
CA PHE A 5 1.86 -5.21 8.81
C PHE A 5 0.52 -5.16 8.08
N ALA A 6 0.21 -3.98 7.54
CA ALA A 6 -0.88 -3.76 6.60
C ALA A 6 -0.34 -3.31 5.26
N ALA A 7 -0.77 -3.97 4.19
CA ALA A 7 -0.43 -3.63 2.82
C ALA A 7 -1.51 -2.73 2.20
N ILE A 8 -1.10 -1.68 1.47
CA ILE A 8 -1.97 -0.83 0.67
C ILE A 8 -1.52 -0.85 -0.79
N VAL A 9 -2.44 -1.11 -1.72
CA VAL A 9 -2.25 -0.87 -3.15
C VAL A 9 -2.99 0.41 -3.53
N ALA A 10 -2.26 1.49 -3.80
CA ALA A 10 -2.84 2.82 -4.02
C ALA A 10 -3.27 3.10 -5.47
N SER A 11 -3.31 2.09 -6.34
CA SER A 11 -3.63 2.25 -7.77
C SER A 11 -4.47 1.11 -8.30
N ALA A 12 -5.50 1.44 -9.06
CA ALA A 12 -6.32 0.51 -9.79
C ALA A 12 -5.73 0.21 -11.19
N SER A 13 -6.11 -0.93 -11.78
CA SER A 13 -5.84 -1.25 -13.20
C SER A 13 -6.54 -0.27 -14.15
N SER A 14 -7.63 0.36 -13.69
CA SER A 14 -8.35 1.42 -14.40
C SER A 14 -8.41 2.67 -13.55
N ARG A 15 -7.99 3.80 -14.11
CA ARG A 15 -7.90 5.10 -13.41
C ARG A 15 -9.23 5.59 -12.85
N VAL A 16 -10.35 5.20 -13.46
CA VAL A 16 -11.69 5.60 -12.98
C VAL A 16 -12.02 4.99 -11.61
N LYS A 17 -11.34 3.90 -11.23
CA LYS A 17 -11.48 3.23 -9.93
C LYS A 17 -10.45 3.74 -8.91
N ASP A 18 -9.58 4.68 -9.27
CA ASP A 18 -8.58 5.20 -8.34
C ASP A 18 -9.26 6.01 -7.24
N TRP A 19 -8.99 5.64 -5.99
CA TRP A 19 -9.32 6.49 -4.87
C TRP A 19 -8.33 7.67 -4.79
N PRO A 20 -8.74 8.84 -4.25
CA PRO A 20 -7.82 9.95 -4.03
C PRO A 20 -6.65 9.53 -3.15
N VAL A 21 -5.45 10.01 -3.49
CA VAL A 21 -4.21 9.66 -2.77
C VAL A 21 -4.24 10.15 -1.33
N GLU A 22 -4.86 11.30 -1.09
CA GLU A 22 -5.04 11.89 0.24
C GLU A 22 -5.79 10.95 1.18
N ARG A 23 -6.80 10.23 0.66
CA ARG A 23 -7.58 9.28 1.46
C ARG A 23 -6.80 8.02 1.80
N PHE A 24 -5.89 7.58 0.92
CA PHE A 24 -4.95 6.51 1.25
C PHE A 24 -3.93 6.95 2.31
N ALA A 25 -3.50 8.22 2.28
CA ALA A 25 -2.60 8.78 3.29
C ALA A 25 -3.27 8.87 4.67
N GLU A 26 -4.50 9.36 4.73
CA GLU A 26 -5.34 9.35 5.93
C GLU A 26 -5.55 7.93 6.48
N LEU A 27 -5.83 6.98 5.58
CA LEU A 27 -5.97 5.57 5.96
C LEU A 27 -4.67 5.00 6.53
N ALA A 28 -3.52 5.26 5.90
CA ALA A 28 -2.23 4.80 6.40
C ALA A 28 -1.94 5.36 7.80
N THR A 29 -2.22 6.65 8.02
CA THR A 29 -2.12 7.28 9.35
C THR A 29 -3.03 6.60 10.37
N ALA A 30 -4.29 6.34 10.01
CA ALA A 30 -5.24 5.68 10.91
C ALA A 30 -4.83 4.23 11.24
N LEU A 31 -4.33 3.47 10.26
CA LEU A 31 -3.86 2.10 10.47
C LEU A 31 -2.72 2.04 11.49
N GLU A 32 -1.74 2.94 11.42
CA GLU A 32 -0.66 3.00 12.39
C GLU A 32 -1.17 3.51 13.75
N ARG A 33 -1.83 4.67 13.78
CA ARG A 33 -2.21 5.35 15.01
C ARG A 33 -3.24 4.57 15.84
N ASP A 34 -4.25 4.00 15.18
CA ASP A 34 -5.43 3.45 15.86
C ASP A 34 -5.38 1.92 16.00
N PHE A 35 -4.54 1.25 15.19
CA PHE A 35 -4.49 -0.22 15.11
C PHE A 35 -3.08 -0.81 15.21
N ASP A 36 -2.05 0.03 15.40
CA ASP A 36 -0.65 -0.37 15.58
C ASP A 36 -0.07 -1.16 14.39
N PHE A 37 -0.55 -0.85 13.18
CA PHE A 37 0.01 -1.42 11.95
C PHE A 37 1.19 -0.59 11.42
N ARG A 38 2.25 -1.28 11.00
CA ARG A 38 3.18 -0.70 10.04
C ARG A 38 2.65 -0.85 8.62
N VAL A 39 2.71 0.24 7.86
CA VAL A 39 2.09 0.30 6.54
C VAL A 39 3.12 0.07 5.43
N LEU A 40 2.83 -0.88 4.55
CA LEU A 40 3.58 -1.14 3.32
C LEU A 40 2.74 -0.75 2.11
N LEU A 41 3.26 0.16 1.29
CA LEU A 41 2.68 0.44 -0.01
C LEU A 41 3.22 -0.57 -1.02
N LEU A 42 2.33 -1.22 -1.75
CA LEU A 42 2.61 -2.25 -2.76
C LEU A 42 1.99 -1.87 -4.11
N GLY A 43 2.61 -2.34 -5.19
CA GLY A 43 2.20 -2.02 -6.55
C GLY A 43 3.22 -2.50 -7.58
N GLY A 44 2.83 -2.49 -8.85
CA GLY A 44 3.71 -2.88 -9.95
C GLY A 44 4.83 -1.87 -10.22
N PRO A 45 5.77 -2.19 -11.12
CA PRO A 45 6.90 -1.32 -11.46
C PRO A 45 6.53 -0.11 -12.33
N GLY A 46 5.23 0.09 -12.60
CA GLY A 46 4.76 1.21 -13.42
C GLY A 46 5.03 2.57 -12.75
N GLU A 47 5.34 3.56 -13.59
CA GLU A 47 5.67 4.92 -13.13
C GLU A 47 4.53 5.54 -12.31
N ARG A 48 3.28 5.36 -12.77
CA ARG A 48 2.07 5.86 -12.10
C ARG A 48 1.89 5.25 -10.72
N GLU A 49 2.04 3.92 -10.62
CA GLU A 49 1.92 3.18 -9.37
C GLU A 49 2.96 3.67 -8.36
N GLY A 50 4.21 3.83 -8.80
CA GLY A 50 5.28 4.35 -7.97
C GLY A 50 5.08 5.81 -7.56
N GLN A 51 4.57 6.68 -8.45
CA GLN A 51 4.27 8.07 -8.12
C GLN A 51 3.18 8.16 -7.04
N ARG A 52 2.07 7.45 -7.23
CA ARG A 52 0.96 7.44 -6.28
C ARG A 52 1.37 6.88 -4.92
N ALA A 53 2.14 5.79 -4.90
CA ALA A 53 2.63 5.22 -3.65
C ALA A 53 3.55 6.19 -2.88
N ARG A 54 4.47 6.88 -3.58
CA ARG A 54 5.32 7.91 -2.96
C ARG A 54 4.50 9.07 -2.42
N GLU A 55 3.51 9.53 -3.17
CA GLU A 55 2.64 10.61 -2.74
C GLU A 55 1.80 10.23 -1.50
N VAL A 56 1.36 8.96 -1.38
CA VAL A 56 0.74 8.47 -0.12
C VAL A 56 1.74 8.55 1.04
N VAL A 57 2.98 8.08 0.84
CA VAL A 57 4.02 8.09 1.88
C VAL A 57 4.36 9.52 2.31
N GLU A 58 4.49 10.45 1.37
CA GLU A 58 4.83 11.85 1.63
C GLU A 58 3.72 12.60 2.38
N ARG A 59 2.45 12.22 2.17
CA ARG A 59 1.29 12.88 2.78
C ARG A 59 0.83 12.23 4.09
N SER A 60 1.27 11.01 4.37
CA SER A 60 0.89 10.28 5.58
C SER A 60 1.76 10.71 6.77
N GLU A 61 1.18 10.64 7.97
CA GLU A 61 1.93 10.80 9.23
C GLU A 61 2.45 9.45 9.74
N ALA A 62 2.06 8.34 9.11
CA ALA A 62 2.53 7.01 9.46
C ALA A 62 3.97 6.76 9.00
N ARG A 63 4.63 5.76 9.59
CA ARG A 63 5.91 5.21 9.12
C ARG A 63 5.70 4.29 7.91
N ALA A 64 4.97 4.78 6.91
CA ALA A 64 4.64 4.05 5.70
C ALA A 64 5.86 3.91 4.78
N VAL A 65 6.03 2.74 4.16
CA VAL A 65 7.15 2.47 3.24
C VAL A 65 6.63 2.02 1.89
N TRP A 66 7.12 2.65 0.81
CA TRP A 66 6.95 2.15 -0.55
C TRP A 66 7.92 1.00 -0.83
N ALA A 67 7.41 -0.24 -0.88
CA ALA A 67 8.19 -1.37 -1.35
C ALA A 67 8.22 -1.34 -2.88
N GLN A 68 9.26 -0.72 -3.44
CA GLN A 68 9.38 -0.43 -4.88
C GLN A 68 9.11 -1.66 -5.76
N GLY A 69 7.98 -1.63 -6.48
CA GLY A 69 7.67 -2.49 -7.63
C GLY A 69 8.24 -3.90 -7.58
N PRO A 70 7.99 -4.68 -6.51
CA PRO A 70 8.66 -5.96 -6.31
C PRO A 70 8.32 -6.90 -7.47
N GLU A 71 9.30 -7.71 -7.89
CA GLU A 71 9.00 -8.89 -8.71
C GLU A 71 7.91 -9.73 -8.04
N LEU A 72 7.09 -10.45 -8.82
CA LEU A 72 5.93 -11.19 -8.32
C LEU A 72 6.24 -12.05 -7.09
N ARG A 73 7.39 -12.76 -7.08
CA ARG A 73 7.81 -13.57 -5.93
C ARG A 73 8.01 -12.74 -4.66
N ARG A 74 8.62 -11.55 -4.79
CA ARG A 74 8.82 -10.64 -3.65
C ARG A 74 7.51 -10.01 -3.22
N LEU A 75 6.59 -9.73 -4.14
CA LEU A 75 5.25 -9.26 -3.80
C LEU A 75 4.51 -10.29 -2.93
N VAL A 76 4.51 -11.56 -3.36
CA VAL A 76 3.87 -12.66 -2.61
C VAL A 76 4.49 -12.79 -1.22
N TYR A 77 5.83 -12.75 -1.11
CA TYR A 77 6.52 -12.80 0.18
C TYR A 77 6.15 -11.63 1.11
N LEU A 78 6.04 -10.41 0.58
CA LEU A 78 5.63 -9.25 1.36
C LEU A 78 4.17 -9.35 1.83
N LEU A 79 3.29 -9.86 0.97
CA LEU A 79 1.88 -10.08 1.31
C LEU A 79 1.70 -11.18 2.36
N ASP A 80 2.48 -12.25 2.31
CA ASP A 80 2.46 -13.34 3.30
C ASP A 80 2.79 -12.84 4.73
N GLY A 81 3.62 -11.80 4.83
CA GLY A 81 3.95 -11.14 6.09
C GLY A 81 2.93 -10.10 6.57
N CYS A 82 1.86 -9.83 5.80
CA CYS A 82 0.85 -8.84 6.13
C CYS A 82 -0.41 -9.51 6.67
N GLU A 83 -0.98 -8.95 7.74
CA GLU A 83 -2.26 -9.41 8.30
C GLU A 83 -3.47 -8.80 7.58
N LEU A 84 -3.25 -7.70 6.86
CA LEU A 84 -4.29 -6.94 6.18
C LEU A 84 -3.80 -6.46 4.82
N LEU A 85 -4.63 -6.60 3.79
CA LEU A 85 -4.44 -6.00 2.47
C LEU A 85 -5.63 -5.09 2.15
N ILE A 86 -5.35 -3.84 1.82
CA ILE A 86 -6.29 -2.89 1.25
C ILE A 86 -5.90 -2.65 -0.20
N ALA A 87 -6.73 -3.07 -1.14
CA ALA A 87 -6.50 -2.85 -2.55
C ALA A 87 -7.81 -2.55 -3.27
N PRO A 88 -7.78 -1.71 -4.33
CA PRO A 88 -8.88 -1.67 -5.30
C PRO A 88 -9.01 -3.03 -5.98
N ASP A 89 -10.15 -3.27 -6.61
CA ASP A 89 -10.41 -4.41 -7.48
C ASP A 89 -9.35 -4.50 -8.61
N THR A 90 -8.26 -5.22 -8.34
CA THR A 90 -7.00 -5.25 -9.10
C THR A 90 -6.26 -6.56 -8.95
N GLY A 91 -5.31 -6.80 -9.87
CA GLY A 91 -4.46 -7.99 -9.92
C GLY A 91 -3.94 -8.51 -8.58
N PRO A 92 -3.41 -7.68 -7.64
CA PRO A 92 -2.95 -8.16 -6.33
C PRO A 92 -4.01 -8.83 -5.44
N LEU A 93 -5.30 -8.80 -5.79
CA LEU A 93 -6.38 -9.52 -5.10
C LEU A 93 -6.62 -10.94 -5.64
N HIS A 94 -6.02 -11.33 -6.78
CA HIS A 94 -6.20 -12.63 -7.45
C HIS A 94 -4.92 -13.45 -7.46
#